data_AF-A0A498P410-F1
#
_entry.id   AF-A0A498P410-F1
#
_cell.length_a   1.000
_cell.length_b   1.000
_cell.length_c   1.000
_cell.angle_alpha   90.00
_cell.angle_beta   90.00
_cell.angle_gamma   90.00
#
_symmetry.space_group_name_H-M   'P 1'
#
loop_
_entity.id
_entity.type
_entity.pdbx_description
1 polymer ?
#
loop_
_entity_poly.entity_id
_entity_poly.type
_entity_poly.pdbx_seq_one_letter_code
_entity_poly.pdbx_strand_id
1 'polypeptide(L)'
;MPFCFFVDEISVKTGDQLKLPVLLASADKVETNSSGEWKEVWRRGHRVQSDRMTDTDGNLTINNFMDSDAATYRVLDSEEEVLITVTVTDHELGVLSFKLNLYD
;
A
#
# COMPACT_ATOMS: atom_id res chain seq x y z
N MET A 1 -23.55 -4.23 8.20
CA MET A 1 -22.33 -5.06 8.27
C MET A 1 -21.21 -4.12 8.65
N PRO A 2 -20.44 -4.33 9.73
CA PRO A 2 -19.36 -3.42 10.05
C PRO A 2 -18.23 -3.71 9.06
N PHE A 3 -18.06 -2.81 8.08
CA PHE A 3 -16.87 -2.81 7.24
C PHE A 3 -15.69 -2.44 8.15
N CYS A 4 -14.77 -3.39 8.33
CA CYS A 4 -13.64 -3.26 9.24
C CYS A 4 -12.49 -2.59 8.48
N PHE A 5 -12.20 -1.33 8.80
CA PHE A 5 -11.07 -0.62 8.24
C PHE A 5 -9.79 -1.06 8.98
N PHE A 6 -8.93 -1.82 8.32
CA PHE A 6 -7.59 -2.13 8.83
C PHE A 6 -6.65 -0.95 8.53
N VAL A 7 -6.06 -0.38 9.59
CA VAL A 7 -4.97 0.60 9.47
C VAL A 7 -3.66 -0.11 9.84
N ASP A 8 -2.81 -0.35 8.84
CA ASP A 8 -1.48 -0.95 9.04
C ASP A 8 -0.40 0.13 8.90
N GLU A 9 0.63 0.09 9.74
CA GLU A 9 1.77 1.01 9.69
C GLU A 9 2.99 0.19 9.29
N ILE A 10 3.61 0.54 8.15
CA ILE A 10 4.79 -0.14 7.62
C ILE A 10 5.97 0.81 7.62
N SER A 11 7.08 0.35 8.17
CA SER A 11 8.36 1.06 8.14
C SER A 11 9.32 0.34 7.20
N VAL A 12 9.81 1.04 6.19
CA VAL A 12 10.75 0.50 5.20
C VAL A 12 11.91 1.48 5.02
N LYS A 13 13.08 0.94 4.69
CA LYS A 13 14.27 1.75 4.46
C LYS A 13 14.34 2.18 3.00
N THR A 14 14.77 3.41 2.75
CA THR A 14 15.14 3.85 1.40
C THR A 14 16.14 2.90 0.74
N GLY A 15 15.83 2.49 -0.50
CA GLY A 15 16.59 1.52 -1.29
C GLY A 15 16.05 0.09 -1.21
N ASP A 16 15.26 -0.24 -0.20
CA ASP A 16 14.70 -1.59 -0.03
C ASP A 16 13.41 -1.80 -0.82
N GLN A 17 12.97 -3.06 -0.92
CA GLN A 17 11.71 -3.41 -1.56
C GLN A 17 10.56 -3.32 -0.56
N LEU A 18 9.57 -2.47 -0.83
CA LEU A 18 8.34 -2.42 -0.05
C LEU A 18 7.32 -3.38 -0.66
N LYS A 19 6.79 -4.29 0.16
CA LYS A 19 5.70 -5.20 -0.22
C LYS A 19 4.43 -4.82 0.52
N LEU A 20 3.44 -4.39 -0.23
CA LEU A 20 2.11 -4.09 0.27
C LEU A 20 1.23 -5.33 0.05
N PRO A 21 0.72 -5.97 1.13
CA PRO A 21 -0.20 -7.10 1.03
C PRO A 21 -1.62 -6.64 0.70
N VAL A 22 -1.76 -5.98 -0.45
CA VAL A 22 -2.93 -5.15 -0.77
C VAL A 22 -3.81 -5.70 -1.89
N LEU A 23 -3.41 -6.76 -2.60
CA LEU A 23 -4.24 -7.34 -3.66
C LEU A 23 -5.20 -8.37 -3.09
N LEU A 24 -6.07 -7.93 -2.18
CA LEU A 24 -7.24 -8.70 -1.77
C LEU A 24 -8.09 -9.03 -3.00
N ALA A 25 -8.86 -10.12 -2.94
CA ALA A 25 -9.74 -10.50 -4.04
C ALA A 25 -10.79 -9.42 -4.40
N SER A 26 -11.13 -8.55 -3.44
CA SER A 26 -12.03 -7.40 -3.61
C SER A 26 -11.33 -6.10 -4.01
N ALA A 27 -9.99 -6.04 -3.99
CA ALA A 27 -9.27 -4.82 -4.35
C ALA A 27 -9.41 -4.54 -5.85
N ASP A 28 -9.78 -3.30 -6.19
CA ASP A 28 -9.85 -2.81 -7.58
C ASP A 28 -8.78 -1.77 -7.86
N LYS A 29 -8.47 -0.89 -6.91
CA LYS A 29 -7.45 0.16 -7.10
C LYS A 29 -6.67 0.46 -5.82
N VAL A 30 -5.45 0.97 -5.99
CA VAL A 30 -4.62 1.49 -4.90
C VAL A 30 -4.25 2.92 -5.23
N GLU A 31 -4.45 3.79 -4.25
CA GLU A 31 -4.11 5.20 -4.34
C GLU A 31 -3.12 5.59 -3.25
N THR A 32 -2.26 6.56 -3.54
CA THR A 32 -1.32 7.13 -2.59
C THR A 32 -1.48 8.64 -2.49
N ASN A 33 -1.20 9.18 -1.31
CA ASN A 33 -1.21 10.61 -1.01
C ASN A 33 0.18 11.26 -1.15
N SER A 34 1.22 10.53 -1.58
CA SER A 34 2.62 11.01 -1.51
C SER A 34 2.89 12.39 -2.12
N SER A 35 2.12 12.81 -3.13
CA SER A 35 2.22 14.13 -3.75
C SER A 35 1.32 15.22 -3.16
N GLY A 36 0.66 14.97 -2.03
CA GLY A 36 -0.33 15.86 -1.41
C GLY A 36 -1.76 15.68 -1.93
N GLU A 37 -1.94 14.94 -3.02
CA GLU A 37 -3.24 14.55 -3.60
C GLU A 37 -3.31 13.03 -3.76
N TRP A 38 -4.52 12.47 -3.74
CA TRP A 38 -4.72 11.04 -3.98
C TRP A 38 -4.47 10.70 -5.46
N LYS A 39 -3.47 9.86 -5.70
CA LYS A 39 -3.09 9.41 -7.03
C LYS A 39 -3.16 7.89 -7.12
N GLU A 40 -3.82 7.40 -8.16
CA GLU A 40 -3.82 5.97 -8.49
C GLU A 40 -2.40 5.50 -8.84
N VAL A 41 -1.95 4.42 -8.20
CA VAL A 41 -0.64 3.78 -8.44
C VAL A 41 -0.77 2.36 -8.98
N TRP A 42 -1.92 1.73 -8.74
CA TRP A 42 -2.26 0.43 -9.26
C TRP A 42 -3.76 0.31 -9.46
N ARG A 43 -4.17 -0.46 -10.48
CA ARG A 43 -5.55 -0.83 -10.72
C ARG A 43 -5.62 -2.25 -11.28
N ARG A 44 -6.61 -3.01 -10.84
CA ARG A 44 -6.83 -4.38 -11.25
C ARG A 44 -7.04 -4.46 -12.76
N GLY A 45 -6.39 -5.43 -13.38
CA GLY A 45 -6.45 -5.66 -14.83
C GLY A 45 -5.75 -4.59 -15.67
N HIS A 46 -5.15 -3.58 -15.05
CA HIS A 46 -4.36 -2.56 -15.70
C HIS A 46 -2.89 -2.68 -15.30
N ARG A 47 -2.01 -2.06 -16.10
CA ARG A 47 -0.58 -2.02 -15.79
C ARG A 47 -0.33 -1.09 -14.61
N VAL A 48 0.66 -1.42 -13.79
CA VAL A 48 1.22 -0.50 -12.79
C VAL A 48 1.65 0.84 -13.39
N GLN A 49 1.56 1.90 -12.60
CA GLN A 49 1.87 3.28 -13.04
C GLN A 49 3.37 3.58 -13.14
N SER A 50 4.23 2.69 -12.66
CA SER A 50 5.68 2.88 -12.65
C SER A 50 6.39 1.57 -12.96
N ASP A 51 7.50 1.63 -13.70
CA ASP A 51 8.37 0.48 -13.95
C ASP A 51 9.02 -0.04 -12.65
N ARG A 52 9.03 0.78 -11.60
CA ARG A 52 9.46 0.38 -10.25
C ARG A 52 8.41 -0.45 -9.51
N MET A 53 7.17 -0.50 -9.98
CA MET A 53 6.10 -1.24 -9.31
C MET A 53 5.84 -2.59 -9.98
N THR A 54 5.43 -3.59 -9.20
CA THR A 54 5.07 -4.92 -9.70
C THR A 54 3.93 -5.50 -8.86
N ASP A 55 2.89 -6.02 -9.50
CA ASP A 55 1.72 -6.62 -8.86
C ASP A 55 1.74 -8.15 -8.98
N THR A 56 2.72 -8.79 -8.35
CA THR A 56 2.94 -10.24 -8.43
C THR A 56 2.54 -10.93 -7.12
N ASP A 57 2.06 -12.17 -7.19
CA ASP A 57 1.73 -13.00 -6.02
C ASP A 57 0.72 -12.35 -5.04
N GLY A 58 -0.24 -11.57 -5.55
CA GLY A 58 -1.23 -10.93 -4.68
C GLY A 58 -0.69 -9.78 -3.83
N ASN A 59 0.49 -9.24 -4.15
CA ASN A 59 1.11 -8.12 -3.46
C ASN A 59 1.46 -7.00 -4.44
N LEU A 60 1.21 -5.75 -4.06
CA LEU A 60 1.79 -4.61 -4.77
C LEU A 60 3.17 -4.36 -4.21
N THR A 61 4.18 -4.45 -5.05
CA THR A 61 5.57 -4.29 -4.64
C THR A 61 6.16 -3.04 -5.27
N ILE A 62 6.77 -2.18 -4.45
CA ILE A 62 7.54 -1.01 -4.90
C ILE A 62 9.02 -1.38 -4.80
N ASN A 63 9.67 -1.50 -5.95
CA ASN A 63 11.09 -1.76 -6.05
C ASN A 63 11.88 -0.46 -5.81
N ASN A 64 12.91 -0.55 -4.98
CA ASN A 64 13.77 0.57 -4.58
C ASN A 64 12.95 1.71 -3.95
N PHE A 65 12.38 1.49 -2.78
CA PHE A 65 11.60 2.48 -2.04
C PHE A 65 12.39 3.78 -1.83
N MET A 66 11.75 4.93 -1.99
CA MET A 66 12.35 6.24 -1.73
C MET A 66 11.61 6.95 -0.61
N ASP A 67 12.28 7.88 0.06
CA ASP A 67 11.70 8.82 1.00
C ASP A 67 10.46 9.54 0.43
N SER A 68 10.48 9.87 -0.86
CA SER A 68 9.33 10.44 -1.58
C SER A 68 8.12 9.50 -1.71
N ASP A 69 8.33 8.19 -1.55
CA ASP A 69 7.26 7.19 -1.60
C ASP A 69 6.61 6.99 -0.21
N ALA A 70 7.20 7.55 0.86
CA ALA A 70 6.64 7.50 2.21
C ALA A 70 5.36 8.33 2.28
N ALA A 71 4.22 7.65 2.40
CA ALA A 71 2.89 8.25 2.39
C ALA A 71 1.84 7.27 2.89
N THR A 72 0.59 7.75 2.98
CA THR A 72 -0.57 6.88 3.17
C THR A 72 -1.03 6.32 1.83
N TYR A 73 -1.16 5.01 1.78
CA TYR A 73 -1.72 4.23 0.70
C TYR A 73 -3.08 3.70 1.12
N ARG A 74 -4.06 3.76 0.23
CA ARG A 74 -5.39 3.18 0.46
C ARG A 74 -5.71 2.19 -0.66
N VAL A 75 -6.29 1.07 -0.26
CA VAL A 75 -6.80 0.04 -1.14
C VAL A 75 -8.29 0.21 -1.21
N LEU A 76 -8.82 0.33 -2.42
CA LEU A 76 -10.24 0.56 -2.67
C LEU A 76 -10.79 -0.61 -3.49
N ASP A 77 -12.06 -0.94 -3.27
CA ASP A 77 -12.79 -1.84 -4.15
C ASP A 77 -13.37 -1.11 -5.37
N SER A 78 -14.18 -1.84 -6.15
CA SER A 78 -14.83 -1.30 -7.35
C SER A 78 -15.92 -0.25 -7.06
N GLU A 79 -16.38 -0.16 -5.81
CA GLU A 79 -17.36 0.84 -5.33
C GLU A 79 -16.66 2.05 -4.70
N GLU A 80 -15.33 2.11 -4.77
CA GLU A 80 -14.48 3.13 -4.13
C GLU A 80 -14.52 3.11 -2.59
N GLU A 81 -14.95 1.99 -2.00
CA GLU A 81 -14.92 1.80 -0.55
C GLU A 81 -13.51 1.40 -0.10
N VAL A 82 -13.04 2.02 0.99
CA VAL A 82 -11.69 1.77 1.51
C VAL A 82 -11.66 0.42 2.23
N LEU A 83 -10.90 -0.54 1.68
CA LEU A 83 -10.71 -1.86 2.26
C LEU A 83 -9.57 -1.87 3.28
N ILE A 84 -8.44 -1.22 2.95
CA ILE A 84 -7.24 -1.16 3.78
C ILE A 84 -6.65 0.24 3.67
N THR A 85 -6.16 0.76 4.79
CA THR A 85 -5.29 1.94 4.82
C THR A 85 -3.92 1.54 5.35
N VAL A 86 -2.86 1.88 4.63
CA VAL A 86 -1.49 1.60 5.02
C VAL A 86 -0.73 2.91 5.09
N THR A 87 -0.12 3.21 6.23
CA THR A 87 0.78 4.35 6.35
C THR A 87 2.20 3.85 6.24
N VAL A 88 2.94 4.34 5.25
CA VAL A 88 4.33 3.98 5.01
C VAL A 88 5.22 5.13 5.47
N THR A 89 6.15 4.83 6.38
CA THR A 89 7.14 5.78 6.87
C THR A 89 8.55 5.31 6.51
N ASP A 90 9.44 6.26 6.21
CA ASP A 90 10.87 5.94 6.12
C ASP A 90 11.39 5.67 7.54
N HIS A 91 12.06 4.52 7.72
CA HIS A 91 12.71 4.19 8.98
C HIS A 91 14.18 3.90 8.71
N GLU A 92 15.07 4.68 9.35
CA GLU A 92 16.53 4.55 9.19
C GLU A 92 17.07 3.17 9.58
N LEU A 93 16.31 2.41 10.36
CA LEU A 93 16.67 1.07 10.86
C LEU A 93 15.70 0.02 10.27
N GLY A 94 16.04 -0.61 9.15
CA GLY A 94 15.14 -1.49 8.38
C GLY A 94 14.43 -2.59 9.19
N VAL A 95 13.23 -2.28 9.70
CA VAL A 95 12.33 -3.22 10.37
C VAL A 95 10.94 -3.01 9.79
N LEU A 96 10.50 -3.95 8.94
CA LEU A 96 9.11 -4.06 8.52
C LEU A 96 8.30 -4.52 9.73
N SER A 97 7.71 -3.58 10.46
CA SER A 97 6.67 -3.88 11.43
C SER A 97 5.34 -3.83 10.70
N PHE A 98 4.52 -4.89 10.78
CA PHE A 98 3.11 -4.83 10.42
C PHE A 98 2.35 -4.94 11.72
N LYS A 99 1.72 -3.85 12.16
CA LYS A 99 0.85 -3.90 13.35
C LYS A 99 -0.52 -4.40 12.94
N LEU A 100 -0.69 -5.71 12.91
CA LEU A 100 -2.02 -6.31 12.99
C LEU A 100 -2.65 -5.88 14.32
N ASN A 101 -3.57 -4.94 14.28
CA ASN A 101 -4.50 -4.71 15.38
C ASN A 101 -5.46 -5.90 15.43
N LEU A 102 -5.03 -6.97 16.12
CA LEU A 102 -5.90 -8.03 16.58
C LEU A 102 -6.77 -7.45 17.69
N TYR A 103 -8.03 -7.16 17.39
CA TYR A 103 -9.04 -7.05 18.44
C TYR A 103 -9.78 -8.39 18.53
N ASP A 104 -9.88 -8.86 19.78
CA ASP A 104 -10.51 -10.11 20.27
C ASP A 104 -11.96 -10.29 19.80
#